data_AF-A0A3C0EEB3-F1
#
_entry.id   AF-A0A3C0EEB3-F1
#
_cell.length_a   1.000
_cell.length_b   1.000
_cell.length_c   1.000
_cell.angle_alpha   90.00
_cell.angle_beta   90.00
_cell.angle_gamma   90.00
#
_symmetry.space_group_name_H-M   'P 1'
#
loop_
_entity.id
_entity.type
_entity.pdbx_description
1 polymer ?
#
loop_
_entity_poly.entity_id
_entity_poly.type
_entity_poly.pdbx_seq_one_letter_code
_entity_poly.pdbx_strand_id
1 'polypeptide(L)'
;MATKLLLETTAPFQGLPELVAYNEGLFEAEGLDVEFMERGQNAPKGTNTNATNPNLLSPFMGHASTFETGQAGMYNACEWGNYRRVQDTNVQGRQLGRRSIVAYGALVVAPDSTIYTPQQLANKLIGVPYFAGTHYLCLLMLEGFL
;
A
#
# COMPACT_ATOMS: atom_id res chain seq x y z
N MET A 1 -18.02 -24.57 13.80
CA MET A 1 -17.39 -24.45 12.46
C MET A 1 -16.49 -23.23 12.51
N ALA A 2 -15.24 -23.35 12.03
CA ALA A 2 -14.34 -22.21 11.93
C ALA A 2 -14.88 -21.20 10.92
N THR A 3 -14.67 -19.91 11.17
CA THR A 3 -15.07 -18.84 10.26
C THR A 3 -13.98 -18.64 9.22
N LYS A 4 -14.32 -18.73 7.93
CA LYS A 4 -13.34 -18.56 6.85
C LYS A 4 -12.95 -17.09 6.68
N LEU A 5 -11.64 -16.82 6.61
CA LEU A 5 -11.07 -15.48 6.44
C LEU A 5 -10.11 -15.48 5.25
N LEU A 6 -10.52 -14.81 4.16
CA LEU A 6 -9.71 -14.68 2.94
C LEU A 6 -8.83 -13.43 3.04
N LEU A 7 -7.51 -13.60 3.11
CA LEU A 7 -6.54 -12.50 3.24
C LEU A 7 -5.77 -12.33 1.95
N GLU A 8 -5.52 -11.09 1.52
CA GLU A 8 -4.48 -10.89 0.50
C GLU A 8 -3.11 -11.36 0.99
N THR A 9 -2.36 -12.04 0.12
CA THR A 9 -0.95 -12.32 0.34
C THR A 9 -0.19 -11.05 0.74
N THR A 10 0.73 -11.19 1.68
CA THR A 10 1.43 -10.07 2.28
C THR A 10 2.91 -10.39 2.50
N ALA A 11 3.72 -9.34 2.64
CA ALA A 11 5.15 -9.45 2.88
C ALA A 11 5.48 -9.02 4.31
N PRO A 12 6.57 -9.52 4.93
CA PRO A 12 6.91 -9.22 6.32
C PRO A 12 6.91 -7.73 6.67
N PHE A 13 7.37 -6.86 5.76
CA PHE A 13 7.39 -5.42 5.97
C PHE A 13 6.02 -4.85 6.41
N GLN A 14 4.92 -5.32 5.80
CA GLN A 14 3.58 -4.84 6.12
C GLN A 14 2.74 -5.83 6.91
N GLY A 15 2.98 -7.14 6.77
CA GLY A 15 2.11 -8.19 7.27
C GLY A 15 2.78 -9.24 8.14
N LEU A 16 3.93 -8.94 8.75
CA LEU A 16 4.58 -9.87 9.68
C LEU A 16 3.64 -10.39 10.78
N PRO A 17 2.80 -9.57 11.44
CA PRO A 17 1.89 -10.08 12.47
C PRO A 17 0.92 -11.13 11.96
N GLU A 18 0.34 -10.94 10.77
CA GLU A 18 -0.59 -11.88 10.14
C GLU A 18 0.13 -13.17 9.75
N LEU A 19 1.35 -13.07 9.22
CA LEU A 19 2.18 -14.23 8.89
C LEU A 19 2.56 -15.04 10.13
N VAL A 20 2.93 -14.37 11.22
CA VAL A 20 3.24 -15.02 12.51
C VAL A 20 1.98 -15.65 13.11
N ALA A 21 0.86 -14.93 13.16
CA ALA A 21 -0.40 -15.46 13.68
C ALA A 21 -0.90 -16.68 12.91
N TYR A 22 -0.67 -16.72 11.60
CA TYR A 22 -0.95 -17.90 10.79
C TYR A 22 -0.01 -19.07 11.13
N ASN A 23 1.31 -18.83 11.11
CA ASN A 23 2.32 -19.86 11.34
C ASN A 23 2.29 -20.44 12.77
N GLU A 24 1.93 -19.63 13.77
CA GLU A 24 1.84 -20.04 15.17
C GLU A 24 0.44 -20.59 15.55
N GLY A 25 -0.49 -20.70 14.60
CA GLY A 25 -1.83 -21.23 14.85
C GLY A 25 -2.74 -20.31 15.67
N LEU A 26 -2.39 -19.03 15.82
CA LEU A 26 -3.18 -18.07 16.61
C LEU A 26 -4.54 -17.77 15.99
N PHE A 27 -4.64 -17.77 14.66
CA PHE A 27 -5.94 -17.65 13.99
C PHE A 27 -6.84 -18.86 14.25
N GLU A 28 -6.29 -20.07 14.19
CA GLU A 28 -7.02 -21.31 14.46
C GLU A 28 -7.51 -21.36 15.92
N ALA A 29 -6.67 -20.92 16.86
CA ALA A 29 -7.03 -20.81 18.27
C ALA A 29 -8.24 -19.90 18.52
N GLU A 30 -8.43 -18.87 17.68
CA GLU A 30 -9.60 -17.97 17.67
C GLU A 30 -10.75 -18.46 16.77
N GLY A 31 -10.65 -19.68 16.21
CA GLY A 31 -11.66 -20.28 15.36
C GLY A 31 -11.74 -19.68 13.95
N LEU A 32 -10.64 -19.13 13.44
CA LEU A 32 -10.52 -18.57 12.10
C LEU A 32 -9.74 -19.52 11.17
N ASP A 33 -10.32 -19.82 10.00
CA ASP A 33 -9.67 -20.57 8.92
C ASP A 33 -9.17 -19.59 7.86
N VAL A 34 -7.87 -19.31 7.88
CA VAL A 34 -7.24 -18.30 7.03
C VAL A 34 -6.73 -18.90 5.72
N GLU A 35 -7.12 -18.30 4.60
CA GLU A 35 -6.60 -18.60 3.27
C GLU A 35 -5.99 -17.34 2.65
N PHE A 36 -4.76 -17.45 2.17
CA PHE A 36 -4.07 -16.35 1.50
C PHE A 36 -4.38 -16.35 -0.01
N MET A 37 -4.99 -15.27 -0.46
CA MET A 37 -5.34 -14.98 -1.85
C MET A 37 -4.20 -14.20 -2.50
N GLU A 38 -3.64 -14.76 -3.58
CA GLU A 38 -2.55 -14.12 -4.30
C GLU A 38 -3.00 -12.76 -4.85
N ARG A 39 -2.23 -11.70 -4.59
CA ARG A 39 -2.53 -10.33 -5.04
C ARG A 39 -1.55 -9.85 -6.10
N GLY A 40 -1.86 -8.71 -6.72
CA GLY A 40 -0.89 -7.94 -7.50
C GLY A 40 -0.62 -8.45 -8.91
N GLN A 41 -1.46 -9.34 -9.43
CA GLN A 41 -1.45 -9.73 -10.84
C GLN A 41 -1.71 -8.53 -11.76
N ASN A 42 -2.37 -7.48 -11.25
CA ASN A 42 -2.57 -6.19 -11.92
C ASN A 42 -1.55 -5.11 -11.51
N ALA A 43 -0.53 -5.44 -10.70
CA ALA A 43 0.46 -4.47 -10.26
C ALA A 43 1.36 -4.03 -11.44
N PRO A 44 1.66 -2.72 -11.58
CA PRO A 44 2.56 -2.24 -12.62
C PRO A 44 3.96 -2.86 -12.46
N LYS A 45 4.52 -3.40 -13.54
CA LYS A 45 5.86 -4.03 -13.55
C LYS A 45 6.99 -3.07 -13.93
N GLY A 46 6.68 -1.82 -14.25
CA GLY A 46 7.66 -0.83 -14.67
C GLY A 46 7.21 0.59 -14.37
N THR A 47 8.13 1.53 -14.51
CA THR A 47 7.88 2.96 -14.30
C THR A 47 7.36 3.60 -15.58
N ASN A 48 6.19 4.24 -15.52
CA ASN A 48 5.66 5.06 -16.60
C ASN A 48 5.84 6.54 -16.27
N THR A 49 6.84 7.19 -16.89
CA THR A 49 7.13 8.61 -16.68
C THR A 49 6.11 9.55 -17.33
N ASN A 50 5.25 9.05 -18.22
CA ASN A 50 4.19 9.83 -18.86
C ASN A 50 2.90 9.88 -18.04
N ALA A 51 2.77 9.05 -17.01
CA ALA A 51 1.64 9.07 -16.10
C ALA A 51 1.80 10.23 -15.10
N THR A 52 1.41 11.44 -15.51
CA THR A 52 1.56 12.66 -14.68
C THR A 52 0.26 13.09 -14.00
N ASN A 53 -0.89 12.53 -14.42
CA ASN A 53 -2.19 12.82 -13.84
C ASN A 53 -2.68 11.63 -13.00
N PRO A 54 -2.68 11.72 -11.65
CA PRO A 54 -3.12 10.62 -10.79
C PRO A 54 -4.59 10.24 -11.00
N ASN A 55 -5.45 11.18 -11.44
CA ASN A 55 -6.88 10.91 -11.61
C ASN A 55 -7.19 9.91 -12.74
N LEU A 56 -6.19 9.58 -13.58
CA LEU A 56 -6.31 8.59 -14.64
C LEU A 56 -5.84 7.19 -14.22
N LEU A 57 -5.46 7.03 -12.95
CA LEU A 57 -4.90 5.79 -12.42
C LEU A 57 -5.84 5.18 -11.37
N SER A 58 -5.82 3.85 -11.28
CA SER A 58 -6.59 3.13 -10.27
C SER A 58 -5.78 2.97 -8.97
N PRO A 59 -6.37 3.21 -7.77
CA PRO A 59 -5.73 2.90 -6.50
C PRO A 59 -5.72 1.40 -6.17
N PHE A 60 -6.44 0.58 -6.94
CA PHE A 60 -6.61 -0.86 -6.74
C PHE A 60 -5.62 -1.72 -7.54
N MET A 61 -4.53 -1.12 -8.03
CA MET A 61 -3.42 -1.85 -8.66
C MET A 61 -2.44 -2.31 -7.57
N GLY A 62 -2.29 -3.63 -7.39
CA GLY A 62 -1.46 -4.21 -6.32
C GLY A 62 -2.24 -4.45 -5.03
N HIS A 63 -2.15 -3.53 -4.07
CA HIS A 63 -2.89 -3.65 -2.80
C HIS A 63 -4.40 -3.47 -3.02
N ALA A 64 -5.19 -4.31 -2.35
CA ALA A 64 -6.64 -4.39 -2.47
C ALA A 64 -7.13 -4.86 -3.84
N SER A 65 -6.25 -5.32 -4.73
CA SER A 65 -6.65 -5.73 -6.08
C SER A 65 -7.63 -6.90 -6.05
N THR A 66 -7.41 -7.85 -5.14
CA THR A 66 -8.27 -9.03 -4.98
C THR A 66 -9.41 -8.79 -4.01
N PHE A 67 -9.27 -7.83 -3.10
CA PHE A 67 -10.40 -7.33 -2.32
C PHE A 67 -11.45 -6.67 -3.23
N GLU A 68 -11.01 -5.82 -4.16
CA GLU A 68 -11.90 -5.08 -5.07
C GLU A 68 -12.66 -5.99 -6.04
N THR A 69 -12.16 -7.21 -6.29
CA THR A 69 -12.84 -8.24 -7.09
C THR A 69 -13.66 -9.23 -6.27
N GLY A 70 -13.75 -9.02 -4.94
CA GLY A 70 -14.48 -9.90 -4.01
C GLY A 70 -13.80 -11.24 -3.72
N GLN A 71 -12.54 -11.41 -4.12
CA GLN A 71 -11.78 -12.65 -3.90
C GLN A 71 -11.09 -12.67 -2.54
N ALA A 72 -10.80 -11.51 -1.94
CA ALA A 72 -10.29 -11.40 -0.57
C ALA A 72 -11.27 -10.60 0.31
N GLY A 73 -11.37 -10.96 1.59
CA GLY A 73 -12.19 -10.28 2.58
C GLY A 73 -11.43 -9.24 3.40
N MET A 74 -10.10 -9.29 3.42
CA MET A 74 -9.25 -8.33 4.11
C MET A 74 -7.87 -8.22 3.45
N TYR A 75 -7.26 -7.05 3.58
CA TYR A 75 -5.90 -6.77 3.14
C TYR A 75 -5.24 -5.76 4.08
N ASN A 76 -3.92 -5.70 4.03
CA ASN A 76 -3.14 -4.66 4.68
C ASN A 76 -2.48 -3.74 3.65
N ALA A 77 -2.35 -2.47 4.00
CA ALA A 77 -1.58 -1.47 3.26
C ALA A 77 -1.21 -0.32 4.20
N CYS A 78 -0.46 0.65 3.69
CA CYS A 78 -0.21 1.91 4.39
C CYS A 78 -1.52 2.67 4.67
N GLU A 79 -1.55 3.41 5.77
CA GLU A 79 -2.71 4.20 6.23
C GLU A 79 -3.32 5.11 5.15
N TRP A 80 -2.52 6.01 4.57
CA TRP A 80 -3.01 6.95 3.55
C TRP A 80 -3.50 6.24 2.28
N GLY A 81 -2.84 5.16 1.89
CA GLY A 81 -3.29 4.32 0.79
C GLY A 81 -4.63 3.63 1.10
N ASN A 82 -4.88 3.25 2.34
CA ASN A 82 -6.17 2.72 2.76
C ASN A 82 -7.25 3.79 2.79
N TYR A 83 -6.95 5.04 3.17
CA TYR A 83 -7.93 6.13 3.05
C TYR A 83 -8.38 6.32 1.61
N ARG A 84 -7.43 6.35 0.68
CA ARG A 84 -7.75 6.43 -0.75
C ARG A 84 -8.64 5.29 -1.22
N ARG A 85 -8.31 4.04 -0.87
CA ARG A 85 -9.04 2.84 -1.30
C ARG A 85 -10.44 2.76 -0.68
N VAL A 86 -10.58 3.07 0.62
CA VAL A 86 -11.88 3.08 1.28
C VAL A 86 -12.79 4.17 0.72
N GLN A 87 -12.24 5.33 0.35
CA GLN A 87 -13.01 6.39 -0.28
C GLN A 87 -13.51 6.01 -1.69
N ASP A 88 -12.71 5.26 -2.44
CA ASP A 88 -12.96 5.01 -3.87
C ASP A 88 -13.65 3.68 -4.18
N THR A 89 -13.65 2.74 -3.24
CA THR A 89 -14.13 1.38 -3.48
C THR A 89 -15.63 1.38 -3.72
N ASN A 90 -16.07 0.59 -4.70
CA ASN A 90 -17.49 0.36 -4.95
C ASN A 90 -18.00 -0.94 -4.31
N VAL A 91 -17.11 -1.77 -3.74
CA VAL A 91 -17.48 -3.06 -3.15
C VAL A 91 -17.72 -3.01 -1.64
N GLN A 92 -17.78 -1.81 -1.07
CA GLN A 92 -17.93 -1.51 0.36
C GLN A 92 -16.76 -2.06 1.20
N GLY A 93 -16.02 -1.16 1.83
CA GLY A 93 -14.91 -1.51 2.71
C GLY A 93 -14.76 -0.50 3.84
N ARG A 94 -14.10 -0.90 4.92
CA ARG A 94 -13.76 -0.02 6.03
C ARG A 94 -12.41 -0.39 6.61
N GLN A 95 -11.75 0.58 7.24
CA GLN A 95 -10.57 0.27 8.05
C GLN A 95 -11.02 -0.40 9.35
N LEU A 96 -10.52 -1.61 9.60
CA LEU A 96 -10.85 -2.39 10.80
C LEU A 96 -9.91 -2.07 11.97
N GLY A 97 -8.68 -1.67 11.67
CA GLY A 97 -7.68 -1.37 12.67
C GLY A 97 -6.43 -0.74 12.08
N ARG A 98 -5.64 -0.15 12.97
CA ARG A 98 -4.30 0.36 12.68
C ARG A 98 -3.35 -0.34 13.62
N ARG A 99 -2.20 -0.77 13.10
CA ARG A 99 -1.09 -1.22 13.92
C ARG A 99 -0.07 -0.10 14.04
N SER A 100 0.53 0.05 15.22
CA SER A 100 1.66 0.94 15.38
C SER A 100 2.81 0.46 14.52
N ILE A 101 3.34 1.35 13.69
CA ILE A 101 4.52 1.12 12.88
C ILE A 101 5.34 2.40 12.84
N VAL A 102 6.65 2.28 13.02
CA VAL A 102 7.60 3.36 12.73
C VAL A 102 8.19 3.03 11.36
N ALA A 103 7.70 3.69 10.32
CA ALA A 103 8.27 3.60 8.99
C ALA A 103 8.84 4.98 8.60
N TYR A 104 10.11 5.01 8.21
CA TYR A 104 10.75 6.20 7.66
C TYR A 104 10.70 6.14 6.12
N GLY A 105 10.33 7.25 5.51
CA GLY A 105 10.44 7.47 4.06
C GLY A 105 11.60 8.41 3.75
N ALA A 106 12.12 8.34 2.54
CA ALA A 106 13.13 9.27 2.05
C ALA A 106 12.86 9.61 0.58
N LEU A 107 13.18 10.85 0.20
CA LEU A 107 13.38 11.22 -1.19
C LEU A 107 14.82 10.84 -1.55
N VAL A 108 14.95 9.98 -2.56
CA VAL A 108 16.26 9.45 -2.97
C VAL A 108 16.57 9.97 -4.36
N VAL A 109 17.80 10.44 -4.55
CA VAL A 109 18.35 10.85 -5.84
C VAL A 109 19.45 9.88 -6.27
N ALA A 110 19.86 9.95 -7.54
CA ALA A 110 20.96 9.14 -8.04
C ALA A 110 22.26 9.42 -7.24
N PRO A 111 23.16 8.43 -7.07
CA PRO A 111 24.39 8.61 -6.30
C PRO A 111 25.31 9.75 -6.77
N ASP A 112 25.24 10.10 -8.05
CA ASP A 112 25.99 11.18 -8.72
C ASP A 112 25.21 12.50 -8.81
N SER A 113 24.03 12.58 -8.21
CA SER A 113 23.19 13.77 -8.22
C SER A 113 23.84 14.92 -7.44
N THR A 114 23.65 16.14 -7.94
CA THR A 114 24.05 17.38 -7.24
C THR A 114 22.93 17.97 -6.37
N ILE A 115 21.83 17.22 -6.17
CA ILE A 115 20.70 17.61 -5.31
C ILE A 115 20.99 17.17 -3.87
N TYR A 116 21.01 18.14 -2.96
CA TYR A 116 21.22 17.97 -1.52
C TYR A 116 20.10 18.58 -0.68
N THR A 117 19.22 19.40 -1.27
CA THR A 117 18.08 20.01 -0.57
C THR A 117 16.77 19.85 -1.34
N PRO A 118 15.61 19.85 -0.65
CA PRO A 118 14.31 19.75 -1.31
C PRO A 118 14.04 20.84 -2.36
N GLN A 119 14.51 22.07 -2.16
CA GLN A 119 14.31 23.19 -3.11
C GLN A 119 14.94 22.92 -4.48
N GLN A 120 16.02 22.14 -4.52
CA GLN A 120 16.68 21.78 -5.79
C GLN A 120 15.85 20.78 -6.62
N LEU A 121 14.77 20.22 -6.06
CA LEU A 121 13.78 19.41 -6.77
C LEU A 121 12.70 20.25 -7.47
N ALA A 122 12.72 21.59 -7.34
CA ALA A 122 11.82 22.45 -8.07
C ALA A 122 11.87 22.16 -9.58
N ASN A 123 10.69 21.97 -10.19
CA ASN A 123 10.52 21.63 -11.60
C ASN A 123 11.24 20.34 -12.06
N LYS A 124 11.59 19.44 -11.13
CA LYS A 124 12.11 18.10 -11.46
C LYS A 124 10.98 17.08 -11.49
N LEU A 125 11.12 16.08 -12.36
CA LEU A 125 10.23 14.93 -12.34
C LEU A 125 10.57 14.05 -11.13
N ILE A 126 9.59 13.83 -10.27
CA ILE A 126 9.73 13.00 -9.06
C ILE A 126 8.91 11.72 -9.26
N GLY A 127 9.60 10.58 -9.25
CA GLY A 127 8.96 9.28 -9.37
C GLY A 127 8.30 8.88 -8.05
N VAL A 128 6.98 8.68 -8.07
CA VAL A 128 6.22 8.20 -6.92
C VAL A 128 5.25 7.09 -7.32
N PRO A 129 5.03 6.08 -6.47
CA PRO A 129 3.96 5.11 -6.68
C PRO A 129 2.63 5.73 -6.23
N TYR A 130 1.83 6.20 -7.19
CA TYR A 130 0.54 6.84 -6.90
C TYR A 130 -0.33 6.00 -5.97
N PHE A 131 -1.03 6.68 -5.06
CA PHE A 131 -1.96 6.09 -4.07
C PHE A 131 -1.36 5.09 -3.08
N ALA A 132 -0.03 4.93 -3.06
CA ALA A 132 0.69 4.31 -1.96
C ALA A 132 1.12 5.36 -0.93
N GLY A 133 1.52 4.91 0.27
CA GLY A 133 1.90 5.79 1.37
C GLY A 133 3.07 6.70 1.02
N THR A 134 3.99 6.22 0.19
CA THR A 134 5.15 6.99 -0.29
C THR A 134 4.78 8.15 -1.22
N HIS A 135 3.65 8.08 -1.94
CA HIS A 135 3.12 9.22 -2.69
C HIS A 135 2.71 10.34 -1.72
N TYR A 136 1.92 10.03 -0.69
CA TYR A 136 1.48 11.02 0.29
C TYR A 136 2.63 11.54 1.17
N LEU A 137 3.58 10.67 1.52
CA LEU A 137 4.81 11.10 2.19
C LEU A 137 5.64 12.06 1.33
N CYS A 138 5.73 11.81 0.02
CA CYS A 138 6.41 12.71 -0.91
C CYS A 138 5.75 14.10 -0.91
N LEU A 139 4.41 14.16 -0.97
CA LEU A 139 3.68 15.43 -0.88
C LEU A 139 3.98 16.14 0.44
N LEU A 140 3.83 15.45 1.57
CA LEU A 140 4.10 16.00 2.90
C LEU A 140 5.55 16.52 3.06
N MET A 141 6.54 15.79 2.52
CA MET A 141 7.95 16.17 2.60
C MET A 141 8.29 17.38 1.73
N LEU A 142 7.54 17.64 0.66
CA LEU A 142 7.85 18.71 -0.30
C LEU A 142 6.96 19.95 -0.15
N GLU A 143 5.76 19.82 0.42
CA GLU A 143 4.77 20.91 0.57
C GLU A 143 5.34 22.14 1.28
N GLY A 144 6.28 21.96 2.20
CA GLY A 144 6.94 23.07 2.91
C GLY A 144 8.09 23.75 2.14
N PHE A 145 8.48 23.23 0.97
CA PHE A 145 9.70 23.65 0.26
C PHE A 145 9.49 24.01 -1.22
N LEU A 146 8.43 23.51 -1.87
CA LEU A 146 8.16 23.65 -3.30
C LEU A 146 6.81 24.30 -3.59
#